data_AF-A0A2P8QXD6-F1
#
_entry.id   AF-A0A2P8QXD6-F1
#
_cell.length_a   1.000
_cell.length_b   1.000
_cell.length_c   1.000
_cell.angle_alpha   90.00
_cell.angle_beta   90.00
_cell.angle_gamma   90.00
#
_symmetry.space_group_name_H-M   'P 1'
#
loop_
_entity.id
_entity.type
_entity.pdbx_description
1 polymer ?
#
loop_
_entity_poly.entity_id
_entity_poly.type
_entity_poly.pdbx_seq_one_letter_code
_entity_poly.pdbx_strand_id
1 'polypeptide(L)'
;MEFWFLLLLGLFTYIIVRRSVAGMTRTPVWLLWLVLMTPALIWSIWMAVYGPDQPLPIALAIGPFVVCPVLYWLLIQWGRRGMSPAPPTANPAAVNSNPEPTPEPTPVRPIEPAEEAQLRDCFPWSAFYIHNIEYRPQAVICRGQLRTSPTDAYEKIRRNIENQFGDRFLVLLQEGLNSKPFFALVPNPQARKDRPAERSQLSRPFLAVGLVIATLFTTAVVGVQLASSNNTTPSATITQLHEGLPYAVALLAILGIHEMGHYLTARFHKILVTLPYFIPIPFFPGTFGAFIQMRSPVPNRKALFDVSIAGPVAGFVATLPLLIWGLANSQVVPIPEKAGTLDPDALNPGYSILLAVLSKLALGAQLTADKAIDLHPVAIAGFLGLVVTALNLMPVGQLDGGHIVHAMFGQRTGAAIGQIARFLVLGLALVQPGFWLWAIILFFMPIADEPALNDVTELDNKRDIIGLLVLALLVLIILPAPRFITNLLQI
;
A
#
# COMPACT_ATOMS: atom_id res chain seq x y z
N MET A 1 22.69 20.28 11.20
CA MET A 1 21.76 19.13 11.09
C MET A 1 22.05 18.29 9.85
N GLU A 2 22.36 18.92 8.71
CA GLU A 2 22.63 18.26 7.42
C GLU A 2 23.85 17.33 7.41
N PHE A 3 24.94 17.67 8.11
CA PHE A 3 26.13 16.82 8.18
C PHE A 3 25.84 15.45 8.82
N TRP A 4 25.05 15.42 9.89
CA TRP A 4 24.61 14.18 10.54
C TRP A 4 23.65 13.38 9.65
N PHE A 5 22.80 14.07 8.89
CA PHE A 5 21.91 13.44 7.92
C PHE A 5 22.68 12.76 6.78
N LEU A 6 23.70 13.40 6.21
CA LEU A 6 24.57 12.80 5.19
C LEU A 6 25.36 11.61 5.72
N LEU A 7 25.83 11.67 6.96
CA LEU A 7 26.51 10.55 7.61
C LEU A 7 25.57 9.36 7.79
N LEU A 8 24.35 9.59 8.26
CA LEU A 8 23.33 8.54 8.43
C LEU A 8 22.89 7.97 7.08
N LEU A 9 22.61 8.82 6.09
CA LEU A 9 22.24 8.44 4.73
C LEU A 9 23.38 7.66 4.06
N GLY A 10 24.62 8.10 4.23
CA GLY A 10 25.82 7.42 3.73
C GLY A 10 26.01 6.03 4.35
N LEU A 11 25.87 5.91 5.67
CA LEU A 11 25.97 4.63 6.36
C LEU A 11 24.85 3.66 5.94
N PHE A 12 23.62 4.16 5.87
CA PHE A 12 22.45 3.37 5.50
C PHE A 12 22.53 2.85 4.05
N THR A 13 22.86 3.74 3.11
CA THR A 13 23.05 3.37 1.70
C THR A 13 24.20 2.40 1.50
N TYR A 14 25.31 2.55 2.23
CA TYR A 14 26.43 1.62 2.17
C TYR A 14 26.03 0.21 2.65
N ILE A 15 25.27 0.11 3.75
CA ILE A 15 24.76 -1.16 4.26
C ILE A 15 23.81 -1.82 3.26
N ILE A 16 22.94 -1.03 2.60
CA ILE A 16 22.03 -1.53 1.57
C ILE A 16 22.81 -2.08 0.38
N VAL A 17 23.71 -1.30 -0.22
CA VAL A 17 24.49 -1.73 -1.40
C VAL A 17 25.35 -2.95 -1.08
N ARG A 18 25.93 -3.01 0.12
CA ARG A 18 26.68 -4.18 0.60
C ARG A 18 25.80 -5.42 0.73
N ARG A 19 24.57 -5.30 1.26
CA ARG A 19 23.67 -6.44 1.43
C ARG A 19 23.04 -6.90 0.11
N SER A 20 22.73 -5.98 -0.79
CA SER A 20 22.01 -6.28 -2.03
C SER A 20 22.94 -6.70 -3.16
N VAL A 21 24.08 -6.01 -3.37
CA VAL A 21 24.88 -6.15 -4.60
C VAL A 21 26.22 -6.88 -4.41
N ALA A 22 26.73 -7.01 -3.17
CA ALA A 22 28.04 -7.63 -2.94
C ALA A 22 28.16 -9.10 -3.43
N GLY A 23 27.03 -9.81 -3.57
CA GLY A 23 26.99 -11.16 -4.14
C GLY A 23 26.96 -11.21 -5.67
N MET A 24 26.50 -10.14 -6.33
CA MET A 24 26.13 -10.15 -7.76
C MET A 24 27.23 -9.61 -8.69
N THR A 25 28.19 -8.84 -8.15
CA THR A 25 29.19 -8.12 -8.94
C THR A 25 30.60 -8.23 -8.34
N ARG A 26 31.62 -8.09 -9.18
CA ARG A 26 33.04 -7.89 -8.83
C ARG A 26 33.38 -6.42 -8.62
N THR A 27 32.48 -5.50 -8.97
CA THR A 27 32.70 -4.07 -8.71
C THR A 27 32.75 -3.81 -7.22
N PRO A 28 33.75 -3.06 -6.74
CA PRO A 28 33.89 -2.81 -5.32
C PRO A 28 32.71 -1.98 -4.80
N VAL A 29 32.16 -2.41 -3.66
CA VAL A 29 30.95 -1.83 -3.04
C VAL A 29 31.09 -0.33 -2.78
N TRP A 30 32.30 0.13 -2.42
CA TRP A 30 32.55 1.55 -2.17
C TRP A 30 32.37 2.42 -3.42
N LEU A 31 32.64 1.89 -4.61
CA LEU A 31 32.51 2.60 -5.87
C LEU A 31 31.03 2.73 -6.28
N LEU A 32 30.27 1.64 -6.14
CA LEU A 32 28.82 1.64 -6.35
C LEU A 32 28.11 2.59 -5.38
N TRP A 33 28.56 2.61 -4.12
CA TRP A 33 28.07 3.53 -3.11
C TRP A 33 28.40 5.00 -3.44
N LEU A 34 29.61 5.29 -3.93
CA LEU A 34 30.03 6.65 -4.29
C LEU A 34 29.20 7.21 -5.46
N VAL A 35 28.86 6.38 -6.44
CA VAL A 35 27.97 6.75 -7.56
C VAL A 35 26.54 7.00 -7.08
N LEU A 36 26.08 6.28 -6.05
CA LEU A 36 24.75 6.51 -5.48
C LEU A 36 24.69 7.78 -4.62
N MET A 37 25.79 8.11 -3.92
CA MET A 37 25.89 9.28 -3.03
C MET A 37 26.26 10.58 -3.77
N THR A 38 26.61 10.53 -5.05
CA THR A 38 27.08 11.71 -5.81
C THR A 38 26.06 12.85 -5.85
N PRO A 39 24.75 12.63 -6.07
CA PRO A 39 23.76 13.70 -6.02
C PRO A 39 23.71 14.39 -4.65
N ALA A 40 23.75 13.61 -3.56
CA ALA A 40 23.76 14.13 -2.20
C ALA A 40 25.03 14.94 -1.91
N LEU A 41 26.20 14.44 -2.33
CA LEU A 41 27.48 15.14 -2.17
C LEU A 41 27.54 16.45 -2.96
N ILE A 42 27.04 16.48 -4.20
CA ILE A 42 26.98 17.69 -5.03
C ILE A 42 26.09 18.74 -4.35
N TRP A 43 24.93 18.32 -3.86
CA TRP A 43 24.01 19.21 -3.14
C TRP A 43 24.65 19.79 -1.88
N SER A 44 25.34 18.96 -1.09
CA SER A 44 25.99 19.39 0.14
C SER A 44 27.21 20.29 -0.08
N ILE A 45 28.02 20.01 -1.10
CA ILE A 45 29.16 20.87 -1.48
C ILE A 45 28.64 22.22 -1.98
N TRP A 46 27.55 22.24 -2.75
CA TRP A 46 26.96 23.48 -3.23
C TRP A 46 26.48 24.38 -2.08
N MET A 47 25.72 23.82 -1.14
CA MET A 47 25.26 24.58 0.04
C MET A 47 26.43 25.04 0.91
N ALA A 48 27.50 24.25 1.02
CA ALA A 48 28.68 24.64 1.80
C ALA A 48 29.47 25.79 1.16
N VAL A 49 29.46 25.91 -0.17
CA VAL A 49 30.23 26.93 -0.91
C VAL A 49 29.41 28.21 -1.15
N TYR A 50 28.13 28.08 -1.52
CA TYR A 50 27.29 29.20 -1.96
C TYR A 50 26.21 29.61 -0.95
N GLY A 51 26.05 28.86 0.15
CA GLY A 51 25.03 29.11 1.16
C GLY A 51 23.63 28.60 0.77
N PRO A 52 22.67 28.61 1.71
CA PRO A 52 21.33 28.07 1.51
C PRO A 52 20.44 28.93 0.60
N ASP A 53 20.80 30.19 0.38
CA ASP A 53 19.95 31.17 -0.33
C ASP A 53 20.14 31.15 -1.86
N GLN A 54 21.12 30.38 -2.38
CA GLN A 54 21.34 30.25 -3.82
C GLN A 54 20.86 28.89 -4.36
N PRO A 55 19.87 28.85 -5.27
CA PRO A 55 19.37 27.60 -5.81
C PRO A 55 20.43 26.89 -6.65
N LEU A 56 20.51 25.57 -6.48
CA LEU A 56 21.39 24.71 -7.27
C LEU A 56 21.01 24.81 -8.77
N PRO A 57 21.96 25.08 -9.68
CA PRO A 57 21.69 25.11 -11.11
C PRO A 57 20.98 23.84 -11.58
N ILE A 58 19.97 23.97 -12.44
CA ILE A 58 19.10 22.87 -12.88
C ILE A 58 19.92 21.67 -13.43
N ALA A 59 21.01 21.95 -14.13
CA ALA A 59 21.91 20.91 -14.65
C ALA A 59 22.59 20.08 -13.54
N LEU A 60 22.96 20.71 -12.42
CA LEU A 60 23.55 20.03 -11.25
C LEU A 60 22.48 19.41 -10.34
N ALA A 61 21.26 19.94 -10.37
CA ALA A 61 20.14 19.37 -9.63
C ALA A 61 19.57 18.11 -10.28
N ILE A 62 19.46 18.08 -11.61
CA ILE A 62 18.81 16.98 -12.35
C ILE A 62 19.84 16.01 -12.96
N GLY A 63 20.97 16.52 -13.45
CA GLY A 63 21.99 15.73 -14.15
C GLY A 63 22.45 14.49 -13.36
N PRO A 64 22.83 14.61 -12.08
CA PRO A 64 23.24 13.47 -11.26
C PRO A 64 22.13 12.41 -11.10
N PHE A 65 20.85 12.81 -11.03
CA PHE A 65 19.73 11.86 -10.93
C PHE A 65 19.47 11.09 -12.22
N VAL A 66 19.95 11.57 -13.37
CA VAL A 66 19.86 10.86 -14.66
C VAL A 66 21.12 10.02 -14.91
N VAL A 67 22.30 10.58 -14.63
CA VAL A 67 23.58 9.96 -14.98
C VAL A 67 24.00 8.89 -13.96
N CYS A 68 23.79 9.11 -12.66
CA CYS A 68 24.21 8.16 -11.62
C CYS A 68 23.49 6.81 -11.71
N PRO A 69 22.17 6.70 -11.97
CA PRO A 69 21.52 5.40 -12.15
C PRO A 69 22.06 4.62 -13.36
N VAL A 70 22.36 5.31 -14.45
CA VAL A 70 22.92 4.69 -15.66
C VAL A 70 24.33 4.18 -15.40
N LEU A 71 25.19 4.99 -14.76
CA LEU A 71 26.53 4.58 -14.34
C LEU A 71 26.50 3.44 -13.34
N TYR A 72 25.60 3.49 -12.36
CA TYR A 72 25.42 2.42 -11.38
C TYR A 72 25.02 1.10 -12.05
N TRP A 73 24.09 1.16 -13.01
CA TRP A 73 23.69 -0.01 -13.78
C TRP A 73 24.82 -0.56 -14.66
N LEU A 74 25.57 0.30 -15.36
CA LEU A 74 26.73 -0.09 -16.16
C LEU A 74 27.82 -0.74 -15.31
N LEU A 75 28.14 -0.18 -14.14
CA LEU A 75 29.10 -0.74 -13.20
C LEU A 75 28.67 -2.14 -12.74
N ILE A 76 27.39 -2.34 -12.44
CA ILE A 76 26.85 -3.66 -12.10
C ILE A 76 26.97 -4.64 -13.28
N GLN A 77 26.69 -4.19 -14.51
CA GLN A 77 26.81 -5.04 -15.69
C GLN A 77 28.25 -5.42 -16.01
N TRP A 78 29.19 -4.48 -15.96
CA TRP A 78 30.62 -4.73 -16.16
C TRP A 78 31.21 -5.60 -15.06
N GLY A 79 30.74 -5.41 -13.82
CA GLY A 79 31.15 -6.21 -12.68
C GLY A 79 30.44 -7.56 -12.59
N ARG A 80 29.42 -7.84 -13.40
CA ARG A 80 28.54 -9.00 -13.20
C ARG A 80 29.38 -10.26 -13.16
N ARG A 81 29.28 -11.04 -12.08
CA ARG A 81 29.92 -12.36 -12.03
C ARG A 81 29.25 -13.20 -13.11
N GLY A 82 29.95 -13.42 -14.22
CA GLY A 82 29.52 -14.40 -15.20
C GLY A 82 29.34 -15.72 -14.46
N MET A 83 28.12 -16.25 -14.46
CA MET A 83 27.97 -17.70 -14.54
C MET A 83 28.69 -18.07 -15.83
N SER A 84 29.88 -18.68 -15.72
CA SER A 84 30.66 -19.08 -16.87
C SER A 84 29.75 -19.78 -17.88
N PRO A 85 29.77 -19.39 -19.16
CA PRO A 85 29.42 -20.32 -20.22
C PRO A 85 30.39 -21.49 -20.13
N ALA A 86 29.87 -22.71 -20.29
CA ALA A 86 30.71 -23.90 -20.40
C ALA A 86 31.83 -23.67 -21.44
N PRO A 87 33.03 -24.25 -21.25
CA PRO A 87 34.14 -24.02 -22.16
C PRO A 87 33.79 -24.51 -23.57
N PRO A 88 34.32 -23.85 -24.63
CA PRO A 88 34.04 -24.22 -26.00
C PRO A 88 34.57 -25.62 -26.32
N THR A 89 33.75 -26.37 -27.02
CA THR A 89 34.03 -27.64 -27.67
C THR A 89 35.33 -27.58 -28.48
N ALA A 90 36.31 -28.38 -28.06
CA ALA A 90 37.35 -28.87 -28.97
C ALA A 90 36.76 -30.01 -29.81
N ASN A 91 36.91 -29.90 -31.12
CA ASN A 91 36.44 -30.88 -32.11
C ASN A 91 37.34 -32.16 -32.14
N PRO A 92 36.90 -33.23 -32.82
CA PRO A 92 36.91 -34.59 -32.29
C PRO A 92 38.17 -35.39 -32.62
N ALA A 93 38.61 -36.20 -31.66
CA ALA A 93 39.45 -37.37 -31.93
C ALA A 93 38.88 -38.58 -31.15
N ALA A 94 38.29 -39.47 -31.94
CA ALA A 94 37.92 -40.87 -31.69
C ALA A 94 38.24 -41.46 -30.30
N VAL A 95 37.20 -41.87 -29.56
CA VAL A 95 37.12 -43.20 -28.94
C VAL A 95 35.64 -43.62 -28.91
N ASN A 96 35.36 -44.80 -29.45
CA ASN A 96 34.06 -45.45 -29.44
C ASN A 96 33.62 -45.79 -28.01
N SER A 97 32.44 -45.30 -27.62
CA SER A 97 31.57 -46.01 -26.67
C SER A 97 30.17 -45.43 -26.78
N ASN A 98 29.21 -46.28 -27.20
CA ASN A 98 27.79 -45.96 -27.26
C ASN A 98 27.32 -45.24 -25.99
N PRO A 99 26.70 -44.04 -26.08
CA PRO A 99 25.93 -43.51 -24.97
C PRO A 99 24.53 -44.10 -25.00
N GLU A 100 24.14 -44.76 -23.92
CA GLU A 100 22.73 -44.80 -23.52
C GLU A 100 22.14 -43.38 -23.58
N PRO A 101 20.88 -43.22 -24.00
CA PRO A 101 20.29 -41.89 -24.07
C PRO A 101 20.20 -41.31 -22.66
N THR A 102 21.01 -40.28 -22.41
CA THR A 102 20.90 -39.44 -21.23
C THR A 102 19.52 -38.77 -21.27
N PRO A 103 18.67 -38.92 -20.23
CA PRO A 103 17.34 -38.33 -20.26
C PRO A 103 17.46 -36.81 -20.28
N GLU A 104 16.74 -36.16 -21.19
CA GLU A 104 16.55 -34.72 -21.18
C GLU A 104 16.10 -34.24 -19.79
N PRO A 105 16.53 -33.06 -19.31
CA PRO A 105 16.14 -32.55 -18.01
C PRO A 105 14.62 -32.36 -17.99
N THR A 106 13.93 -33.25 -17.28
CA THR A 106 12.49 -33.21 -17.09
C THR A 106 12.12 -31.83 -16.53
N PRO A 107 11.15 -31.11 -17.12
CA PRO A 107 10.69 -29.85 -16.54
C PRO A 107 10.28 -30.11 -15.10
N VAL A 108 10.76 -29.30 -14.15
CA VAL A 108 10.49 -29.45 -12.72
C VAL A 108 8.98 -29.44 -12.50
N ARG A 109 8.38 -30.63 -12.35
CA ARG A 109 6.95 -30.80 -12.10
C ARG A 109 6.72 -30.71 -10.59
N PRO A 110 5.76 -29.90 -10.11
CA PRO A 110 5.42 -29.85 -8.69
C PRO A 110 4.85 -31.15 -8.12
N ILE A 111 4.39 -32.05 -9.00
CA ILE A 111 3.70 -33.31 -8.69
C ILE A 111 4.30 -34.41 -9.59
N GLU A 112 4.57 -35.58 -9.02
CA GLU A 112 5.07 -36.74 -9.77
C GLU A 112 3.97 -37.35 -10.66
N PRO A 113 4.29 -38.00 -11.79
CA PRO A 113 3.27 -38.62 -12.65
C PRO A 113 2.35 -39.62 -11.94
N ALA A 114 2.85 -40.32 -10.92
CA ALA A 114 2.06 -41.25 -10.10
C ALA A 114 1.06 -40.54 -9.15
N GLU A 115 1.37 -39.31 -8.73
CA GLU A 115 0.50 -38.49 -7.87
C GLU A 115 -0.65 -37.84 -8.68
N GLU A 116 -0.61 -37.84 -10.02
CA GLU A 116 -1.68 -37.26 -10.86
C GLU A 116 -3.03 -37.98 -10.69
N ALA A 117 -3.02 -39.32 -10.60
CA ALA A 117 -4.24 -40.09 -10.39
C ALA A 117 -4.90 -39.71 -9.04
N GLN A 118 -4.09 -39.61 -7.99
CA GLN A 118 -4.55 -39.19 -6.66
C GLN A 118 -5.08 -37.76 -6.68
N LEU A 119 -4.43 -36.87 -7.45
CA LEU A 119 -4.92 -35.51 -7.64
C LEU A 119 -6.29 -35.52 -8.33
N ARG A 120 -6.50 -36.33 -9.38
CA ARG A 120 -7.80 -36.44 -10.06
C ARG A 120 -8.89 -36.95 -9.14
N ASP A 121 -8.59 -37.91 -8.28
CA ASP A 121 -9.52 -38.46 -7.30
C ASP A 121 -9.99 -37.41 -6.27
N CYS A 122 -9.17 -36.38 -6.01
CA CYS A 122 -9.56 -35.26 -5.16
C CYS A 122 -10.69 -34.40 -5.75
N PHE A 123 -11.00 -34.53 -7.04
CA PHE A 123 -12.01 -33.74 -7.76
C PHE A 123 -13.22 -34.61 -8.14
N PRO A 124 -14.22 -34.75 -7.24
CA PRO A 124 -15.39 -35.55 -7.52
C PRO A 124 -16.26 -34.91 -8.61
N TRP A 125 -16.83 -35.74 -9.49
CA TRP A 125 -17.69 -35.30 -10.60
C TRP A 125 -18.86 -34.42 -10.16
N SER A 126 -19.40 -34.66 -8.96
CA SER A 126 -20.49 -33.86 -8.37
C SER A 126 -20.09 -32.43 -8.01
N ALA A 127 -18.80 -32.13 -7.84
CA ALA A 127 -18.31 -30.80 -7.48
C ALA A 127 -17.66 -30.08 -8.66
N PHE A 128 -16.66 -30.72 -9.27
CA PHE A 128 -15.88 -30.14 -10.37
C PHE A 128 -15.36 -31.24 -11.28
N TYR A 129 -15.69 -31.14 -12.56
CA TYR A 129 -15.24 -32.09 -13.57
C TYR A 129 -13.99 -31.56 -14.28
N ILE A 130 -12.83 -32.16 -13.99
CA ILE A 130 -11.55 -31.81 -14.64
C ILE A 130 -11.56 -32.27 -16.10
N HIS A 131 -11.27 -31.35 -17.01
CA HIS A 131 -11.04 -31.65 -18.42
C HIS A 131 -9.55 -31.76 -18.73
N ASN A 132 -8.73 -30.85 -18.17
CA ASN A 132 -7.31 -30.78 -18.46
C ASN A 132 -6.52 -30.32 -17.23
N ILE A 133 -5.32 -30.89 -17.05
CA ILE A 133 -4.36 -30.51 -16.00
C ILE A 133 -3.12 -29.94 -16.72
N GLU A 134 -2.83 -28.67 -16.48
CA GLU A 134 -1.65 -28.00 -17.02
C GLU A 134 -0.59 -27.82 -15.94
N TYR A 135 0.63 -28.26 -16.22
CA TYR A 135 1.76 -28.12 -15.30
C TYR A 135 2.53 -26.84 -15.60
N ARG A 136 2.60 -25.94 -14.62
CA ARG A 136 3.46 -24.76 -14.63
C ARG A 136 4.59 -24.98 -13.58
N PRO A 137 5.77 -24.35 -13.73
CA PRO A 137 6.89 -24.53 -12.80
C PRO A 137 6.58 -24.24 -11.33
N GLN A 138 5.56 -23.41 -11.07
CA GLN A 138 5.18 -22.97 -9.72
C GLN A 138 3.71 -23.26 -9.38
N ALA A 139 2.96 -23.94 -10.26
CA ALA A 139 1.55 -24.24 -10.03
C ALA A 139 1.06 -25.42 -10.87
N VAL A 140 0.07 -26.15 -10.37
CA VAL A 140 -0.69 -27.13 -11.14
C VAL A 140 -2.08 -26.58 -11.38
N ILE A 141 -2.44 -26.36 -12.66
CA ILE A 141 -3.70 -25.73 -13.06
C ILE A 141 -4.67 -26.81 -13.52
N CYS A 142 -5.71 -27.05 -12.72
CA CYS A 142 -6.79 -27.96 -13.02
C CYS A 142 -7.96 -27.20 -13.66
N ARG A 143 -8.09 -27.30 -14.99
CA ARG A 143 -9.20 -26.72 -15.75
C ARG A 143 -10.35 -27.69 -15.85
N GLY A 144 -11.56 -27.18 -15.65
CA GLY A 144 -12.75 -28.02 -15.59
C GLY A 144 -14.05 -27.25 -15.67
N GLN A 145 -15.12 -27.92 -15.29
CA GLN A 145 -16.46 -27.33 -15.18
C GLN A 145 -17.00 -27.53 -13.77
N LEU A 146 -17.43 -26.43 -13.17
CA LEU A 146 -18.11 -26.40 -11.87
C LEU A 146 -19.50 -27.02 -12.01
N ARG A 147 -19.89 -27.91 -11.08
CA ARG A 147 -21.18 -28.63 -11.10
C ARG A 147 -22.08 -28.32 -9.90
N THR A 148 -21.55 -27.64 -8.89
CA THR A 148 -22.25 -27.18 -7.69
C THR A 148 -21.90 -25.72 -7.40
N SER A 149 -22.31 -25.17 -6.26
CA SER A 149 -21.92 -23.82 -5.84
C SER A 149 -20.39 -23.69 -5.71
N PRO A 150 -19.78 -22.53 -6.05
CA PRO A 150 -18.32 -22.35 -5.95
C PRO A 150 -17.79 -22.61 -4.54
N THR A 151 -18.55 -22.22 -3.52
CA THR A 151 -18.20 -22.40 -2.11
C THR A 151 -18.16 -23.89 -1.73
N ASP A 152 -19.20 -24.65 -2.06
CA ASP A 152 -19.25 -26.08 -1.72
C ASP A 152 -18.21 -26.88 -2.50
N ALA A 153 -18.01 -26.53 -3.78
CA ALA A 153 -16.96 -27.14 -4.61
C ALA A 153 -15.58 -26.88 -4.02
N TYR A 154 -15.28 -25.63 -3.67
CA TYR A 154 -14.01 -25.22 -3.09
C TYR A 154 -13.73 -25.95 -1.78
N GLU A 155 -14.68 -25.95 -0.84
CA GLU A 155 -14.47 -26.60 0.45
C GLU A 155 -14.27 -28.11 0.33
N LYS A 156 -15.02 -28.78 -0.56
CA LYS A 156 -14.91 -30.22 -0.77
C LYS A 156 -13.55 -30.59 -1.37
N ILE A 157 -13.13 -29.86 -2.40
CA ILE A 157 -11.85 -30.08 -3.09
C ILE A 157 -10.68 -29.73 -2.18
N ARG A 158 -10.75 -28.62 -1.44
CA ARG A 158 -9.73 -28.23 -0.46
C ARG A 158 -9.54 -29.33 0.58
N ARG A 159 -10.62 -29.83 1.19
CA ARG A 159 -10.58 -30.93 2.17
C ARG A 159 -9.99 -32.20 1.58
N ASN A 160 -10.34 -32.57 0.34
CA ASN A 160 -9.78 -33.75 -0.31
C ASN A 160 -8.27 -33.62 -0.54
N ILE A 161 -7.82 -32.44 -1.00
CA ILE A 161 -6.40 -32.17 -1.23
C ILE A 161 -5.64 -32.13 0.09
N GLU A 162 -6.18 -31.48 1.13
CA GLU A 162 -5.60 -31.48 2.48
C GLU A 162 -5.46 -32.91 3.03
N ASN A 163 -6.46 -33.77 2.83
CA ASN A 163 -6.39 -35.17 3.28
C ASN A 163 -5.36 -36.00 2.52
N GLN A 164 -5.19 -35.76 1.22
CA GLN A 164 -4.31 -36.57 0.35
C GLN A 164 -2.85 -36.07 0.36
N PHE A 165 -2.65 -34.75 0.34
CA PHE A 165 -1.35 -34.11 0.17
C PHE A 165 -0.92 -33.29 1.40
N GLY A 166 -1.73 -33.22 2.46
CA GLY A 166 -1.46 -32.40 3.63
C GLY A 166 -1.40 -30.90 3.27
N ASP A 167 -0.60 -30.15 4.03
CA ASP A 167 -0.42 -28.71 3.81
C ASP A 167 0.54 -28.37 2.66
N ARG A 168 0.95 -29.34 1.83
CA ARG A 168 1.94 -29.13 0.74
C ARG A 168 1.49 -28.09 -0.28
N PHE A 169 0.19 -27.93 -0.49
CA PHE A 169 -0.36 -27.06 -1.52
C PHE A 169 -1.40 -26.09 -0.95
N LEU A 170 -1.33 -24.84 -1.39
CA LEU A 170 -2.42 -23.89 -1.28
C LEU A 170 -3.35 -24.10 -2.48
N VAL A 171 -4.64 -24.31 -2.20
CA VAL A 171 -5.66 -24.51 -3.22
C VAL A 171 -6.33 -23.18 -3.51
N LEU A 172 -6.20 -22.70 -4.75
CA LEU A 172 -6.85 -21.51 -5.25
C LEU A 172 -7.96 -21.88 -6.24
N LEU A 173 -9.09 -21.19 -6.15
CA LEU A 173 -10.19 -21.22 -7.11
C LEU A 173 -10.30 -19.84 -7.74
N GLN A 174 -10.01 -19.76 -9.03
CA GLN A 174 -9.88 -18.51 -9.78
C GLN A 174 -10.68 -18.55 -11.08
N GLU A 175 -10.93 -17.37 -11.65
CA GLU A 175 -11.65 -17.22 -12.90
C GLU A 175 -10.69 -17.08 -14.10
N GLY A 176 -10.75 -18.00 -15.05
CA GLY A 176 -9.92 -18.03 -16.27
C GLY A 176 -10.40 -17.04 -17.34
N LEU A 177 -9.61 -16.83 -18.41
CA LEU A 177 -9.83 -15.77 -19.42
C LEU A 177 -11.25 -15.75 -20.03
N ASN A 178 -11.90 -16.91 -20.11
CA ASN A 178 -13.25 -17.06 -20.68
C ASN A 178 -14.35 -17.12 -19.60
N SER A 179 -14.12 -16.50 -18.44
CA SER A 179 -15.01 -16.57 -17.26
C SER A 179 -15.30 -17.99 -16.76
N LYS A 180 -14.41 -18.93 -17.08
CA LYS A 180 -14.51 -20.32 -16.63
C LYS A 180 -13.66 -20.52 -15.37
N PRO A 181 -14.23 -21.03 -14.27
CA PRO A 181 -13.48 -21.29 -13.05
C PRO A 181 -12.45 -22.40 -13.26
N PHE A 182 -11.29 -22.25 -12.64
CA PHE A 182 -10.26 -23.27 -12.59
C PHE A 182 -9.65 -23.34 -11.19
N PHE A 183 -9.13 -24.50 -10.84
CA PHE A 183 -8.37 -24.68 -9.60
C PHE A 183 -6.88 -24.57 -9.92
N ALA A 184 -6.13 -23.89 -9.05
CA ALA A 184 -4.68 -23.86 -9.09
C ALA A 184 -4.14 -24.36 -7.75
N LEU A 185 -3.23 -25.33 -7.80
CA LEU A 185 -2.48 -25.79 -6.63
C LEU A 185 -1.10 -25.16 -6.70
N VAL A 186 -0.78 -24.33 -5.70
CA VAL A 186 0.52 -23.67 -5.58
C VAL A 186 1.25 -24.26 -4.38
N PRO A 187 2.56 -24.59 -4.47
CA PRO A 187 3.31 -25.09 -3.32
C PRO A 187 3.19 -24.12 -2.13
N ASN A 188 2.83 -24.64 -0.96
CA ASN A 188 2.64 -23.82 0.23
C ASN A 188 4.00 -23.41 0.83
N PRO A 189 4.41 -22.13 0.74
CA PRO A 189 5.67 -21.69 1.33
C PRO A 189 5.65 -21.74 2.87
N GLN A 190 4.46 -21.79 3.49
CA GLN A 190 4.26 -21.77 4.94
C GLN A 190 4.35 -23.16 5.56
N ALA A 191 4.05 -24.23 4.81
CA ALA A 191 4.16 -25.61 5.29
C ALA A 191 5.59 -26.01 5.68
N ARG A 192 6.62 -25.33 5.14
CA ARG A 192 8.02 -25.50 5.56
C ARG A 192 8.41 -24.64 6.78
N LYS A 193 7.58 -23.67 7.16
CA LYS A 193 7.91 -22.56 8.08
C LYS A 193 7.12 -22.56 9.38
N ASP A 194 6.27 -23.56 9.62
CA ASP A 194 5.42 -23.69 10.81
C ASP A 194 6.23 -23.97 12.10
N ARG A 195 7.09 -23.01 12.46
CA ARG A 195 7.91 -22.99 13.68
C ARG A 195 7.26 -22.02 14.66
N PRO A 196 7.17 -22.36 15.96
CA PRO A 196 6.69 -21.47 17.03
C PRO A 196 7.33 -20.07 17.01
N ALA A 197 8.56 -19.97 16.48
CA ALA A 197 9.28 -18.72 16.26
C ALA A 197 8.53 -17.71 15.37
N GLU A 198 7.81 -18.11 14.32
CA GLU A 198 7.07 -17.15 13.46
C GLU A 198 5.80 -16.64 14.13
N ARG A 199 5.11 -17.45 14.95
CA ARG A 199 3.98 -16.96 15.78
C ARG A 199 4.42 -15.89 16.78
N SER A 200 5.61 -16.01 17.34
CA SER A 200 6.19 -14.97 18.22
C SER A 200 6.57 -13.67 17.48
N GLN A 201 6.80 -13.75 16.15
CA GLN A 201 7.11 -12.57 15.33
C GLN A 201 5.88 -11.78 14.92
N LEU A 202 4.68 -12.36 14.97
CA LEU A 202 3.40 -11.69 14.68
C LEU A 202 3.06 -10.64 15.75
N SER A 203 3.38 -10.93 17.00
CA SER A 203 3.14 -10.06 18.15
C SER A 203 4.48 -9.58 18.72
N ARG A 204 5.01 -8.47 18.18
CA ARG A 204 6.13 -7.75 18.82
C ARG A 204 5.57 -6.54 19.58
N PRO A 205 4.92 -6.73 20.74
CA PRO A 205 4.19 -5.66 21.42
C PRO A 205 5.12 -4.51 21.82
N PHE A 206 6.34 -4.82 22.29
CA PHE A 206 7.33 -3.80 22.63
C PHE A 206 7.74 -2.94 21.43
N LEU A 207 7.87 -3.54 20.24
CA LEU A 207 8.17 -2.80 19.01
C LEU A 207 6.97 -1.91 18.62
N ALA A 208 5.75 -2.46 18.66
CA ALA A 208 4.54 -1.71 18.34
C ALA A 208 4.36 -0.51 19.29
N VAL A 209 4.50 -0.73 20.60
CA VAL A 209 4.42 0.34 21.61
C VAL A 209 5.55 1.37 21.41
N GLY A 210 6.78 0.92 21.16
CA GLY A 210 7.90 1.82 20.88
C GLY A 210 7.66 2.70 19.65
N LEU A 211 7.09 2.13 18.58
CA LEU A 211 6.71 2.87 17.37
C LEU A 211 5.57 3.85 17.63
N VAL A 212 4.55 3.48 18.41
CA VAL A 212 3.47 4.40 18.82
C VAL A 212 4.03 5.59 19.58
N ILE A 213 4.92 5.36 20.55
CA ILE A 213 5.56 6.44 21.33
C ILE A 213 6.40 7.34 20.44
N ALA A 214 7.22 6.76 19.55
CA ALA A 214 8.02 7.53 18.59
C ALA A 214 7.15 8.36 17.63
N THR A 215 6.01 7.81 17.21
CA THR A 215 5.05 8.49 16.33
C THR A 215 4.31 9.59 17.07
N LEU A 216 3.93 9.37 18.32
CA LEU A 216 3.33 10.39 19.17
C LEU A 216 4.29 11.57 19.35
N PHE A 217 5.58 11.31 19.60
CA PHE A 217 6.59 12.35 19.74
C PHE A 217 6.76 13.17 18.45
N THR A 218 6.99 12.49 17.31
CA THR A 218 7.18 13.16 16.01
C THR A 218 5.94 13.95 15.58
N THR A 219 4.75 13.39 15.79
CA THR A 219 3.49 14.07 15.47
C THR A 219 3.22 15.24 16.41
N ALA A 220 3.58 15.13 17.70
CA ALA A 220 3.44 16.25 18.63
C ALA A 220 4.41 17.39 18.30
N VAL A 221 5.63 17.11 17.83
CA VAL A 221 6.54 18.15 17.33
C VAL A 221 5.95 18.90 16.14
N VAL A 222 5.35 18.18 15.18
CA VAL A 222 4.62 18.81 14.07
C VAL A 222 3.41 19.62 14.58
N GLY A 223 2.68 19.10 15.57
CA GLY A 223 1.56 19.80 16.19
C GLY A 223 1.95 21.13 16.82
N VAL A 224 3.13 21.22 17.47
CA VAL A 224 3.66 22.48 17.99
C VAL A 224 3.93 23.48 16.87
N GLN A 225 4.46 23.02 15.72
CA GLN A 225 4.70 23.89 14.57
C GLN A 225 3.39 24.46 14.02
N LEU A 226 2.33 23.63 13.93
CA LEU A 226 1.00 24.06 13.50
C LEU A 226 0.35 25.04 14.49
N ALA A 227 0.52 24.82 15.80
CA ALA A 227 -0.01 25.74 16.81
C ALA A 227 0.79 27.05 16.91
N SER A 228 2.06 27.04 16.50
CA SER A 228 3.01 28.16 16.62
C SER A 228 3.13 29.03 15.37
N SER A 229 2.24 28.91 14.37
CA SER A 229 2.30 29.71 13.12
C SER A 229 2.36 31.24 13.34
N ASN A 230 2.07 31.73 14.56
CA ASN A 230 2.21 33.14 14.96
C ASN A 230 3.53 33.51 15.66
N ASN A 231 4.39 32.54 16.03
CA ASN A 231 5.58 32.76 16.88
C ASN A 231 6.87 32.28 16.19
N THR A 232 7.77 33.22 15.90
CA THR A 232 9.08 33.07 15.24
C THR A 232 10.14 32.34 16.08
N THR A 233 9.83 31.21 16.72
CA THR A 233 10.81 30.36 17.42
C THR A 233 11.04 29.04 16.68
N PRO A 234 12.21 28.82 16.04
CA PRO A 234 12.43 27.69 15.11
C PRO A 234 12.63 26.30 15.75
N SER A 235 12.45 26.14 17.06
CA SER A 235 12.76 24.88 17.72
C SER A 235 11.72 24.59 18.80
N ALA A 236 10.86 23.60 18.55
CA ALA A 236 9.98 23.02 19.55
C ALA A 236 10.85 22.58 20.74
N THR A 237 10.79 23.32 21.84
CA THR A 237 11.44 22.92 23.09
C THR A 237 10.60 21.80 23.71
N ILE A 238 11.21 20.84 24.42
CA ILE A 238 10.48 19.74 25.11
C ILE A 238 9.32 20.28 25.97
N THR A 239 9.46 21.49 26.51
CA THR A 239 8.45 22.18 27.32
C THR A 239 7.18 22.55 26.54
N GLN A 240 7.26 22.80 25.23
CA GLN A 240 6.13 23.20 24.37
C GLN A 240 5.38 22.00 23.79
N LEU A 241 5.86 20.78 23.98
CA LEU A 241 5.27 19.57 23.38
C LEU A 241 3.79 19.39 23.74
N HIS A 242 3.36 19.92 24.88
CA HIS A 242 1.97 19.89 25.33
C HIS A 242 1.00 20.62 24.39
N GLU A 243 1.46 21.65 23.67
CA GLU A 243 0.67 22.41 22.69
C GLU A 243 0.35 21.58 21.43
N GLY A 244 1.25 20.66 21.06
CA GLY A 244 1.08 19.76 19.92
C GLY A 244 0.35 18.44 20.25
N LEU A 245 0.13 18.13 21.53
CA LEU A 245 -0.54 16.89 21.95
C LEU A 245 -1.97 16.74 21.41
N PRO A 246 -2.83 17.77 21.37
CA PRO A 246 -4.19 17.62 20.84
C PRO A 246 -4.20 17.12 19.39
N TYR A 247 -3.33 17.67 18.54
CA TYR A 247 -3.14 17.22 17.15
C TYR A 247 -2.65 15.77 17.10
N ALA A 248 -1.58 15.46 17.85
CA ALA A 248 -0.97 14.15 17.81
C ALA A 248 -1.90 13.03 18.30
N VAL A 249 -2.58 13.25 19.42
CA VAL A 249 -3.54 12.29 19.97
C VAL A 249 -4.71 12.08 19.02
N ALA A 250 -5.26 13.16 18.44
CA ALA A 250 -6.35 13.06 17.48
C ALA A 250 -5.94 12.27 16.23
N LEU A 251 -4.79 12.58 15.62
CA LEU A 251 -4.33 11.91 14.41
C LEU A 251 -3.98 10.43 14.66
N LEU A 252 -3.27 10.12 15.75
CA LEU A 252 -2.95 8.74 16.11
C LEU A 252 -4.20 7.93 16.47
N ALA A 253 -5.21 8.55 17.10
CA ALA A 253 -6.47 7.88 17.39
C ALA A 253 -7.19 7.50 16.10
N ILE A 254 -7.30 8.40 15.12
CA ILE A 254 -7.94 8.13 13.83
C ILE A 254 -7.24 6.99 13.10
N LEU A 255 -5.92 7.10 12.91
CA LEU A 255 -5.11 6.10 12.21
C LEU A 255 -5.07 4.76 12.96
N GLY A 256 -4.99 4.80 14.28
CA GLY A 256 -4.98 3.61 15.12
C GLY A 256 -6.32 2.87 15.07
N ILE A 257 -7.44 3.59 15.12
CA ILE A 257 -8.78 2.99 14.99
C ILE A 257 -8.99 2.42 13.58
N HIS A 258 -8.50 3.09 12.54
CA HIS A 258 -8.50 2.58 11.16
C HIS A 258 -7.79 1.22 11.07
N GLU A 259 -6.52 1.15 11.47
CA GLU A 259 -5.77 -0.11 11.42
C GLU A 259 -6.32 -1.17 12.37
N MET A 260 -6.88 -0.77 13.51
CA MET A 260 -7.56 -1.69 14.42
C MET A 260 -8.80 -2.32 13.77
N GLY A 261 -9.53 -1.58 12.94
CA GLY A 261 -10.65 -2.08 12.15
C GLY A 261 -10.23 -3.24 11.23
N HIS A 262 -9.11 -3.07 10.51
CA HIS A 262 -8.51 -4.15 9.72
C HIS A 262 -8.06 -5.32 10.60
N TYR A 263 -7.31 -5.04 11.67
CA TYR A 263 -6.76 -6.06 12.56
C TYR A 263 -7.84 -6.95 13.17
N LEU A 264 -8.89 -6.36 13.75
CA LEU A 264 -9.97 -7.09 14.41
C LEU A 264 -10.75 -7.95 13.41
N THR A 265 -11.05 -7.42 12.23
CA THR A 265 -11.80 -8.14 11.20
C THR A 265 -10.98 -9.26 10.56
N ALA A 266 -9.68 -9.04 10.34
CA ALA A 266 -8.78 -10.07 9.86
C ALA A 266 -8.66 -11.22 10.87
N ARG A 267 -8.57 -10.91 12.18
CA ARG A 267 -8.59 -11.89 13.25
C ARG A 267 -9.90 -12.68 13.32
N PHE A 268 -11.03 -12.03 13.11
CA PHE A 268 -12.35 -12.68 13.03
C PHE A 268 -12.39 -13.71 11.89
N HIS A 269 -11.83 -13.36 10.72
CA HIS A 269 -11.70 -14.27 9.56
C HIS A 269 -10.52 -15.24 9.64
N LYS A 270 -9.85 -15.34 10.81
CA LYS A 270 -8.70 -16.24 11.06
C LYS A 270 -7.51 -16.00 10.13
N ILE A 271 -7.35 -14.79 9.64
CA ILE A 271 -6.20 -14.35 8.84
C ILE A 271 -5.06 -14.02 9.80
N LEU A 272 -3.86 -14.53 9.53
CA LEU A 272 -2.66 -14.23 10.30
C LEU A 272 -2.23 -12.80 9.97
N VAL A 273 -2.27 -11.91 10.95
CA VAL A 273 -1.90 -10.50 10.82
C VAL A 273 -0.98 -10.06 11.96
N THR A 274 -0.11 -9.08 11.69
CA THR A 274 0.70 -8.44 12.72
C THR A 274 -0.12 -7.42 13.51
N LEU A 275 0.40 -6.99 14.67
CA LEU A 275 -0.09 -5.77 15.33
C LEU A 275 0.11 -4.55 14.41
N PRO A 276 -0.71 -3.49 14.55
CA PRO A 276 -0.51 -2.23 13.83
C PRO A 276 0.84 -1.60 14.18
N TYR A 277 1.62 -1.29 13.16
CA TYR A 277 2.89 -0.59 13.31
C TYR A 277 2.78 0.82 12.74
N PHE A 278 2.97 1.82 13.60
CA PHE A 278 3.02 3.22 13.19
C PHE A 278 4.38 3.56 12.58
N ILE A 279 4.39 4.45 11.59
CA ILE A 279 5.61 4.90 10.90
C ILE A 279 5.86 6.37 11.25
N PRO A 280 6.77 6.67 12.20
CA PRO A 280 7.08 8.04 12.59
C PRO A 280 7.86 8.77 11.49
N ILE A 281 7.53 10.03 11.23
CA ILE A 281 8.30 10.92 10.36
C ILE A 281 8.49 12.30 11.01
N PRO A 282 9.68 12.92 10.89
CA PRO A 282 9.99 14.17 11.57
C PRO A 282 9.48 15.42 10.82
N PHE A 283 8.59 15.27 9.85
CA PHE A 283 8.03 16.35 9.02
C PHE A 283 6.52 16.16 8.84
N PHE A 284 5.80 17.20 8.44
CA PHE A 284 4.35 17.16 8.26
C PHE A 284 3.91 15.96 7.38
N PRO A 285 2.90 15.16 7.80
CA PRO A 285 2.00 15.36 8.95
C PRO A 285 2.51 14.80 10.30
N GLY A 286 3.73 14.25 10.37
CA GLY A 286 4.30 13.65 11.59
C GLY A 286 4.23 12.13 11.64
N THR A 287 3.47 11.52 10.72
CA THR A 287 3.38 10.07 10.54
C THR A 287 3.10 9.72 9.07
N PHE A 288 3.63 8.60 8.57
CA PHE A 288 3.19 8.03 7.29
C PHE A 288 1.91 7.20 7.40
N GLY A 289 1.36 7.09 8.60
CA GLY A 289 0.25 6.21 8.91
C GLY A 289 0.66 5.07 9.83
N ALA A 290 -0.23 4.10 9.94
CA ALA A 290 0.05 2.81 10.50
C ALA A 290 -0.29 1.74 9.46
N PHE A 291 0.29 0.56 9.60
CA PHE A 291 -0.05 -0.56 8.73
C PHE A 291 -0.05 -1.86 9.52
N ILE A 292 -0.91 -2.79 9.10
CA ILE A 292 -0.82 -4.20 9.45
C ILE A 292 -0.19 -5.00 8.30
N GLN A 293 0.52 -6.07 8.63
CA GLN A 293 1.05 -6.99 7.63
C GLN A 293 0.25 -8.29 7.65
N MET A 294 -0.41 -8.61 6.53
CA MET A 294 -1.01 -9.92 6.29
C MET A 294 0.09 -10.96 6.07
N ARG A 295 0.00 -12.07 6.80
CA ARG A 295 0.98 -13.17 6.82
C ARG A 295 0.38 -14.48 6.32
N SER A 296 -0.90 -14.53 6.02
CA SER A 296 -1.58 -15.63 5.35
C SER A 296 -2.49 -15.09 4.24
N PRO A 297 -2.73 -15.86 3.17
CA PRO A 297 -3.65 -15.46 2.11
C PRO A 297 -5.10 -15.33 2.63
N VAL A 298 -5.88 -14.47 1.98
CA VAL A 298 -7.29 -14.24 2.32
C VAL A 298 -8.15 -15.41 1.83
N PRO A 299 -9.06 -15.96 2.66
CA PRO A 299 -9.73 -17.23 2.32
C PRO A 299 -10.74 -17.10 1.18
N ASN A 300 -11.46 -15.99 1.07
CA ASN A 300 -12.47 -15.76 0.04
C ASN A 300 -12.75 -14.26 -0.13
N ARG A 301 -13.45 -13.89 -1.21
CA ARG A 301 -13.84 -12.50 -1.50
C ARG A 301 -14.70 -11.84 -0.41
N LYS A 302 -15.49 -12.60 0.35
CA LYS A 302 -16.29 -12.04 1.46
C LYS A 302 -15.39 -11.57 2.61
N ALA A 303 -14.38 -12.37 2.97
CA ALA A 303 -13.39 -11.98 3.96
C ALA A 303 -12.52 -10.81 3.47
N LEU A 304 -12.17 -10.80 2.17
CA LEU A 304 -11.47 -9.67 1.56
C LEU A 304 -12.28 -8.38 1.73
N PHE A 305 -13.54 -8.39 1.33
CA PHE A 305 -14.45 -7.25 1.48
C PHE A 305 -14.56 -6.77 2.93
N ASP A 306 -14.85 -7.68 3.87
CA ASP A 306 -15.06 -7.34 5.27
C ASP A 306 -13.80 -6.69 5.88
N VAL A 307 -12.61 -7.23 5.59
CA VAL A 307 -11.35 -6.67 6.10
C VAL A 307 -11.08 -5.31 5.48
N SER A 308 -11.25 -5.16 4.16
CA SER A 308 -10.96 -3.91 3.46
C SER A 308 -11.90 -2.77 3.82
N ILE A 309 -13.17 -3.06 4.14
CA ILE A 309 -14.13 -2.02 4.51
C ILE A 309 -14.04 -1.60 5.98
N ALA A 310 -13.64 -2.51 6.87
CA ALA A 310 -13.63 -2.26 8.30
C ALA A 310 -12.70 -1.12 8.72
N GLY A 311 -11.51 -1.02 8.11
CA GLY A 311 -10.56 0.05 8.42
C GLY A 311 -11.09 1.43 8.06
N PRO A 312 -11.39 1.72 6.77
CA PRO A 312 -11.94 3.00 6.35
C PRO A 312 -13.20 3.43 7.09
N VAL A 313 -14.13 2.50 7.36
CA VAL A 313 -15.34 2.84 8.12
C VAL A 313 -15.00 3.18 9.57
N ALA A 314 -14.13 2.41 10.23
CA ALA A 314 -13.72 2.70 11.61
C ALA A 314 -12.96 4.04 11.71
N GLY A 315 -12.02 4.28 10.80
CA GLY A 315 -11.27 5.53 10.69
C GLY A 315 -12.18 6.73 10.43
N PHE A 316 -13.15 6.59 9.52
CA PHE A 316 -14.13 7.62 9.21
C PHE A 316 -15.02 7.96 10.41
N VAL A 317 -15.56 6.94 11.09
CA VAL A 317 -16.39 7.11 12.29
C VAL A 317 -15.61 7.79 13.41
N ALA A 318 -14.32 7.49 13.57
CA ALA A 318 -13.46 8.19 14.53
C ALA A 318 -13.15 9.64 14.10
N THR A 319 -13.02 9.88 12.80
CA THR A 319 -12.73 11.19 12.22
C THR A 319 -13.87 12.18 12.44
N LEU A 320 -15.13 11.76 12.25
CA LEU A 320 -16.31 12.63 12.33
C LEU A 320 -16.40 13.47 13.63
N PRO A 321 -16.39 12.88 14.84
CA PRO A 321 -16.52 13.65 16.08
C PRO A 321 -15.32 14.56 16.32
N LEU A 322 -14.09 14.10 15.99
CA LEU A 322 -12.87 14.90 16.16
C LEU A 322 -12.87 16.09 15.20
N LEU A 323 -13.26 15.88 13.95
CA LEU A 323 -13.35 16.94 12.95
C LEU A 323 -14.43 17.96 13.31
N ILE A 324 -15.64 17.52 13.69
CA ILE A 324 -16.73 18.44 14.09
C ILE A 324 -16.30 19.27 15.30
N TRP A 325 -15.72 18.62 16.31
CA TRP A 325 -15.22 19.32 17.50
C TRP A 325 -14.09 20.30 17.14
N GLY A 326 -13.15 19.90 16.29
CA GLY A 326 -12.08 20.76 15.81
C GLY A 326 -12.61 21.97 15.04
N LEU A 327 -13.55 21.77 14.12
CA LEU A 327 -14.19 22.83 13.33
C LEU A 327 -14.95 23.81 14.24
N ALA A 328 -15.63 23.33 15.27
CA ALA A 328 -16.32 24.19 16.24
C ALA A 328 -15.37 25.07 17.07
N ASN A 329 -14.09 24.69 17.16
CA ASN A 329 -13.03 25.47 17.84
C ASN A 329 -12.10 26.20 16.84
N SER A 330 -12.41 26.15 15.55
CA SER A 330 -11.65 26.84 14.49
C SER A 330 -12.11 28.29 14.36
N GLN A 331 -11.26 29.14 13.79
CA GLN A 331 -11.58 30.56 13.59
C GLN A 331 -11.96 30.81 12.14
N VAL A 332 -12.86 31.77 11.91
CA VAL A 332 -13.29 32.14 10.58
C VAL A 332 -12.51 33.38 10.14
N VAL A 333 -11.76 33.24 9.06
CA VAL A 333 -10.84 34.28 8.54
C VAL A 333 -11.23 34.69 7.12
N PRO A 334 -10.89 35.90 6.64
CA PRO A 334 -11.12 36.28 5.24
C PRO A 334 -10.34 35.39 4.27
N ILE A 335 -10.90 35.07 3.10
CA ILE A 335 -10.18 34.29 2.08
C ILE A 335 -8.98 35.10 1.56
N PRO A 336 -7.73 34.62 1.70
CA PRO A 336 -6.56 35.34 1.18
C PRO A 336 -6.52 35.31 -0.35
N GLU A 337 -6.04 36.40 -0.98
CA GLU A 337 -5.95 36.55 -2.45
C GLU A 337 -5.11 35.46 -3.14
N LYS A 338 -4.24 34.78 -2.39
CA LYS A 338 -3.45 33.62 -2.82
C LYS A 338 -3.57 32.47 -1.81
N ALA A 339 -4.78 32.01 -1.53
CA ALA A 339 -4.96 30.78 -0.77
C ALA A 339 -4.42 29.59 -1.59
N GLY A 340 -3.51 28.80 -1.02
CA GLY A 340 -3.23 27.47 -1.53
C GLY A 340 -4.49 26.61 -1.45
N THR A 341 -4.70 25.66 -2.37
CA THR A 341 -5.91 24.82 -2.39
C THR A 341 -6.06 23.90 -1.17
N LEU A 342 -5.04 23.81 -0.31
CA LEU A 342 -4.96 22.98 0.90
C LEU A 342 -4.14 23.71 1.99
N ASP A 343 -4.45 24.98 2.25
CA ASP A 343 -3.81 25.76 3.31
C ASP A 343 -4.53 25.53 4.66
N PRO A 344 -3.87 24.94 5.68
CA PRO A 344 -4.49 24.74 7.00
C PRO A 344 -4.92 26.04 7.68
N ASP A 345 -4.25 27.16 7.36
CA ASP A 345 -4.49 28.47 7.97
C ASP A 345 -5.64 29.23 7.27
N ALA A 346 -6.06 28.76 6.08
CA ALA A 346 -7.14 29.38 5.30
C ALA A 346 -7.86 28.33 4.41
N LEU A 347 -8.43 27.30 5.02
CA LEU A 347 -9.09 26.22 4.30
C LEU A 347 -10.40 26.71 3.65
N ASN A 348 -10.54 26.48 2.34
CA ASN A 348 -11.81 26.65 1.66
C ASN A 348 -12.69 25.40 1.86
N PRO A 349 -13.82 25.50 2.58
CA PRO A 349 -14.70 24.35 2.85
C PRO A 349 -15.33 23.76 1.58
N GLY A 350 -15.40 24.52 0.49
CA GLY A 350 -15.87 24.07 -0.83
C GLY A 350 -14.96 23.04 -1.52
N TYR A 351 -13.77 22.76 -0.97
CA TYR A 351 -12.86 21.75 -1.50
C TYR A 351 -13.48 20.35 -1.55
N SER A 352 -14.39 20.02 -0.62
CA SER A 352 -15.20 18.81 -0.71
C SER A 352 -16.63 19.00 -0.24
N ILE A 353 -17.54 18.22 -0.81
CA ILE A 353 -18.96 18.23 -0.41
C ILE A 353 -19.10 17.93 1.08
N LEU A 354 -18.42 16.88 1.56
CA LEU A 354 -18.52 16.47 2.95
C LEU A 354 -17.95 17.54 3.91
N LEU A 355 -16.79 18.10 3.59
CA LEU A 355 -16.17 19.14 4.40
C LEU A 355 -17.05 20.40 4.45
N ALA A 356 -17.67 20.80 3.33
CA ALA A 356 -18.59 21.92 3.29
C ALA A 356 -19.78 21.72 4.24
N VAL A 357 -20.39 20.53 4.20
CA VAL A 357 -21.52 20.19 5.07
C VAL A 357 -21.10 20.16 6.54
N LEU A 358 -19.98 19.51 6.88
CA LEU A 358 -19.49 19.43 8.26
C LEU A 358 -19.06 20.81 8.80
N SER A 359 -18.44 21.64 7.97
CA SER A 359 -18.05 23.00 8.33
C SER A 359 -19.27 23.88 8.59
N LYS A 360 -20.31 23.79 7.74
CA LYS A 360 -21.56 24.52 7.99
C LYS A 360 -22.25 24.05 9.26
N LEU A 361 -22.26 22.73 9.51
CA LEU A 361 -22.86 22.16 10.70
C LEU A 361 -22.15 22.63 11.99
N ALA A 362 -20.83 22.75 11.96
CA ALA A 362 -20.04 23.15 13.13
C ALA A 362 -20.03 24.68 13.38
N LEU A 363 -19.89 25.49 12.32
CA LEU A 363 -19.71 26.95 12.42
C LEU A 363 -21.01 27.76 12.19
N GLY A 364 -22.04 27.13 11.63
CA GLY A 364 -23.36 27.73 11.44
C GLY A 364 -23.33 29.01 10.60
N ALA A 365 -23.92 30.07 11.15
CA ALA A 365 -24.06 31.37 10.49
C ALA A 365 -22.74 32.16 10.38
N GLN A 366 -21.68 31.75 11.08
CA GLN A 366 -20.40 32.45 11.06
C GLN A 366 -19.65 32.24 9.73
N LEU A 367 -19.90 31.09 9.09
CA LEU A 367 -19.33 30.69 7.82
C LEU A 367 -20.21 31.19 6.66
N THR A 368 -19.67 32.16 5.94
CA THR A 368 -20.25 32.82 4.76
C THR A 368 -19.34 32.64 3.54
N ALA A 369 -19.85 32.89 2.34
CA ALA A 369 -19.16 32.57 1.07
C ALA A 369 -17.84 33.32 0.81
N ASP A 370 -17.56 34.38 1.58
CA ASP A 370 -16.36 35.21 1.51
C ASP A 370 -15.30 34.86 2.56
N LYS A 371 -15.52 33.79 3.33
CA LYS A 371 -14.66 33.41 4.45
C LYS A 371 -14.05 32.02 4.32
N ALA A 372 -12.81 31.90 4.79
CA ALA A 372 -12.07 30.67 4.98
C ALA A 372 -12.05 30.28 6.48
N ILE A 373 -11.51 29.10 6.76
CA ILE A 373 -11.40 28.56 8.11
C ILE A 373 -9.91 28.40 8.47
N ASP A 374 -9.49 29.08 9.53
CA ASP A 374 -8.22 28.82 10.21
C ASP A 374 -8.44 27.65 11.16
N LEU A 375 -7.88 26.49 10.78
CA LEU A 375 -8.20 25.22 11.42
C LEU A 375 -7.52 25.07 12.78
N HIS A 376 -8.32 24.78 13.80
CA HIS A 376 -7.79 24.27 15.06
C HIS A 376 -6.95 22.99 14.80
N PRO A 377 -5.84 22.73 15.53
CA PRO A 377 -4.99 21.57 15.27
C PRO A 377 -5.73 20.23 15.24
N VAL A 378 -6.76 20.05 16.07
CA VAL A 378 -7.62 18.85 16.03
C VAL A 378 -8.47 18.78 14.75
N ALA A 379 -8.89 19.91 14.20
CA ALA A 379 -9.58 19.98 12.91
C ALA A 379 -8.63 19.59 11.77
N ILE A 380 -7.36 20.01 11.82
CA ILE A 380 -6.32 19.58 10.87
C ILE A 380 -6.15 18.06 10.92
N ALA A 381 -6.07 17.47 12.12
CA ALA A 381 -6.00 16.01 12.28
C ALA A 381 -7.24 15.31 11.71
N GLY A 382 -8.44 15.85 11.94
CA GLY A 382 -9.68 15.34 11.36
C GLY A 382 -9.71 15.44 9.83
N PHE A 383 -9.25 16.55 9.27
CA PHE A 383 -9.14 16.76 7.83
C PHE A 383 -8.15 15.76 7.20
N LEU A 384 -6.98 15.56 7.83
CA LEU A 384 -6.03 14.52 7.44
C LEU A 384 -6.65 13.11 7.55
N GLY A 385 -7.49 12.86 8.55
CA GLY A 385 -8.29 11.63 8.67
C GLY A 385 -9.21 11.39 7.48
N LEU A 386 -9.91 12.42 6.99
CA LEU A 386 -10.72 12.34 5.77
C LEU A 386 -9.85 12.09 4.54
N VAL A 387 -8.69 12.75 4.44
CA VAL A 387 -7.72 12.54 3.35
C VAL A 387 -7.22 11.10 3.31
N VAL A 388 -6.80 10.55 4.46
CA VAL A 388 -6.34 9.15 4.55
C VAL A 388 -7.48 8.18 4.21
N THR A 389 -8.69 8.44 4.71
CA THR A 389 -9.87 7.64 4.37
C THR A 389 -10.13 7.66 2.86
N ALA A 390 -10.11 8.83 2.23
CA ALA A 390 -10.31 8.96 0.79
C ALA A 390 -9.22 8.24 0.01
N LEU A 391 -7.94 8.41 0.38
CA LEU A 391 -6.83 7.73 -0.28
C LEU A 391 -6.99 6.20 -0.20
N ASN A 392 -7.29 5.67 0.99
CA ASN A 392 -7.48 4.24 1.18
C ASN A 392 -8.70 3.71 0.43
N LEU A 393 -9.78 4.50 0.31
CA LEU A 393 -10.97 4.11 -0.45
C LEU A 393 -10.85 4.26 -1.96
N MET A 394 -9.74 4.81 -2.48
CA MET A 394 -9.51 4.86 -3.92
C MET A 394 -9.55 3.44 -4.50
N PRO A 395 -10.32 3.21 -5.58
CA PRO A 395 -10.52 1.86 -6.11
C PRO A 395 -9.34 1.41 -6.97
N VAL A 396 -8.12 1.42 -6.42
CA VAL A 396 -6.87 1.24 -7.18
C VAL A 396 -5.90 0.32 -6.45
N GLY A 397 -5.55 -0.80 -7.08
CA GLY A 397 -4.48 -1.69 -6.59
C GLY A 397 -4.66 -2.07 -5.12
N GLN A 398 -3.55 -2.12 -4.39
CA GLN A 398 -3.44 -2.61 -3.01
C GLN A 398 -4.16 -1.75 -1.94
N LEU A 399 -4.82 -0.66 -2.35
CA LEU A 399 -5.59 0.17 -1.44
C LEU A 399 -6.88 -0.56 -1.02
N ASP A 400 -7.44 -0.18 0.11
CA ASP A 400 -8.68 -0.78 0.63
C ASP A 400 -9.83 -0.72 -0.39
N GLY A 401 -9.97 0.40 -1.10
CA GLY A 401 -10.94 0.57 -2.17
C GLY A 401 -10.72 -0.37 -3.35
N GLY A 402 -9.46 -0.66 -3.70
CA GLY A 402 -9.12 -1.61 -4.74
C GLY A 402 -9.55 -3.03 -4.36
N HIS A 403 -9.26 -3.43 -3.12
CA HIS A 403 -9.73 -4.70 -2.56
C HIS A 403 -11.27 -4.78 -2.44
N ILE A 404 -11.95 -3.67 -2.10
CA ILE A 404 -13.43 -3.60 -2.07
C ILE A 404 -14.00 -3.86 -3.46
N VAL A 405 -13.50 -3.16 -4.48
CA VAL A 405 -13.99 -3.29 -5.86
C VAL A 405 -13.63 -4.66 -6.45
N HIS A 406 -12.44 -5.18 -6.17
CA HIS A 406 -12.08 -6.57 -6.50
C HIS A 406 -13.06 -7.53 -5.83
N ALA A 407 -13.28 -7.42 -4.53
CA ALA A 407 -14.19 -8.30 -3.83
C ALA A 407 -15.60 -8.25 -4.44
N MET A 408 -16.12 -7.07 -4.80
CA MET A 408 -17.47 -6.94 -5.41
C MET A 408 -17.54 -7.47 -6.84
N PHE A 409 -16.60 -7.10 -7.71
CA PHE A 409 -16.73 -7.33 -9.16
C PHE A 409 -15.77 -8.38 -9.75
N GLY A 410 -14.92 -8.98 -8.91
CA GLY A 410 -13.87 -9.91 -9.30
C GLY A 410 -12.59 -9.21 -9.77
N GLN A 411 -11.50 -9.96 -9.86
CA GLN A 411 -10.15 -9.43 -10.11
C GLN A 411 -10.04 -8.63 -11.41
N ARG A 412 -10.66 -9.09 -12.51
CA ARG A 412 -10.55 -8.43 -13.82
C ARG A 412 -11.30 -7.12 -13.87
N THR A 413 -12.57 -7.15 -13.48
CA THR A 413 -13.43 -5.96 -13.49
C THR A 413 -12.91 -4.95 -12.47
N GLY A 414 -12.43 -5.40 -11.31
CA GLY A 414 -11.77 -4.54 -10.33
C GLY A 414 -10.53 -3.85 -10.88
N ALA A 415 -9.65 -4.59 -11.57
CA ALA A 415 -8.49 -3.99 -12.23
C ALA A 415 -8.87 -2.97 -13.32
N ALA A 416 -9.94 -3.22 -14.09
CA ALA A 416 -10.44 -2.28 -15.08
C ALA A 416 -11.00 -0.99 -14.43
N ILE A 417 -11.78 -1.12 -13.35
CA ILE A 417 -12.29 0.00 -12.57
C ILE A 417 -11.13 0.82 -12.00
N GLY A 418 -10.08 0.16 -11.49
CA GLY A 418 -8.91 0.85 -10.97
C GLY A 418 -8.10 1.59 -12.02
N GLN A 419 -8.05 1.08 -13.25
CA GLN A 419 -7.47 1.85 -14.36
C GLN A 419 -8.27 3.11 -14.67
N ILE A 420 -9.59 2.98 -14.76
CA ILE A 420 -10.48 4.13 -15.00
C ILE A 420 -10.30 5.18 -13.89
N ALA A 421 -10.27 4.75 -12.63
CA ALA A 421 -10.10 5.64 -11.49
C ALA A 421 -8.77 6.40 -11.52
N ARG A 422 -7.65 5.77 -11.94
CA ARG A 422 -6.36 6.47 -12.13
C ARG A 422 -6.47 7.61 -13.13
N PHE A 423 -7.08 7.35 -14.28
CA PHE A 423 -7.25 8.38 -15.30
C PHE A 423 -8.21 9.49 -14.85
N LEU A 424 -9.25 9.16 -14.08
CA LEU A 424 -10.15 10.16 -13.50
C LEU A 424 -9.42 11.06 -12.50
N VAL A 425 -8.59 10.50 -11.62
CA VAL A 425 -7.78 11.29 -10.66
C VAL A 425 -6.75 12.13 -11.39
N LEU A 426 -6.11 11.59 -12.43
CA LEU A 426 -5.20 12.35 -13.27
C LEU A 426 -5.92 13.53 -13.93
N GLY A 427 -7.12 13.31 -14.48
CA GLY A 427 -7.97 14.37 -15.03
C GLY A 427 -8.37 15.41 -13.97
N LEU A 428 -8.70 14.96 -12.77
CA LEU A 428 -9.00 15.83 -11.63
C LEU A 428 -7.78 16.67 -11.22
N ALA A 429 -6.57 16.09 -11.24
CA ALA A 429 -5.33 16.79 -10.92
C ALA A 429 -4.99 17.91 -11.91
N LEU A 430 -5.43 17.81 -13.17
CA LEU A 430 -5.31 18.89 -14.16
C LEU A 430 -6.20 20.09 -13.82
N VAL A 431 -7.36 19.86 -13.19
CA VAL A 431 -8.30 20.90 -12.78
C VAL A 431 -7.94 21.44 -11.39
N GLN A 432 -7.48 20.57 -10.50
CA GLN A 432 -7.15 20.86 -9.12
C GLN A 432 -5.73 20.37 -8.79
N PRO A 433 -4.74 21.28 -8.78
CA PRO A 433 -3.35 20.91 -8.57
C PRO A 433 -3.05 20.14 -7.27
N GLY A 434 -3.91 20.24 -6.25
CA GLY A 434 -3.78 19.50 -4.99
C GLY A 434 -3.77 17.98 -5.15
N PHE A 435 -4.35 17.43 -6.22
CA PHE A 435 -4.40 15.98 -6.45
C PHE A 435 -3.20 15.41 -7.22
N TRP A 436 -2.23 16.24 -7.63
CA TRP A 436 -1.04 15.75 -8.36
C TRP A 436 -0.26 14.69 -7.60
N LEU A 437 -0.06 14.89 -6.30
CA LEU A 437 0.64 13.92 -5.46
C LEU A 437 -0.06 12.55 -5.49
N TRP A 438 -1.39 12.54 -5.41
CA TRP A 438 -2.16 11.30 -5.44
C TRP A 438 -2.13 10.67 -6.83
N ALA A 439 -2.31 11.46 -7.89
CA ALA A 439 -2.23 10.98 -9.27
C ALA A 439 -0.89 10.27 -9.54
N ILE A 440 0.22 10.85 -9.07
CA ILE A 440 1.56 10.25 -9.21
C ILE A 440 1.65 8.94 -8.43
N ILE A 441 1.28 8.93 -7.15
CA ILE A 441 1.33 7.72 -6.31
C ILE A 441 0.50 6.58 -6.94
N LEU A 442 -0.73 6.88 -7.35
CA LEU A 442 -1.64 5.89 -7.93
C LEU A 442 -1.19 5.39 -9.29
N PHE A 443 -0.51 6.24 -10.09
CA PHE A 443 0.00 5.85 -11.40
C PHE A 443 1.08 4.76 -11.31
N PHE A 444 1.98 4.87 -10.33
CA PHE A 444 3.06 3.89 -10.12
C PHE A 444 2.65 2.64 -9.33
N MET A 445 1.46 2.63 -8.72
CA MET A 445 0.97 1.47 -7.98
C MET A 445 0.61 0.32 -8.94
N PRO A 446 0.86 -0.95 -8.60
CA PRO A 446 0.30 -2.10 -9.33
C PRO A 446 -1.23 -2.06 -9.35
N ILE A 447 -1.86 -2.56 -10.42
CA ILE A 447 -3.32 -2.50 -10.59
C ILE A 447 -4.01 -3.73 -10.01
N ALA A 448 -3.33 -4.87 -10.08
CA ALA A 448 -3.86 -6.16 -9.68
C ALA A 448 -3.20 -6.59 -8.37
N ASP A 449 -4.04 -7.03 -7.44
CA ASP A 449 -3.60 -7.54 -6.14
C ASP A 449 -3.50 -9.06 -6.12
N GLU A 450 -3.04 -9.60 -4.99
CA GLU A 450 -3.04 -11.03 -4.75
C GLU A 450 -4.49 -11.54 -4.61
N PRO A 451 -4.92 -12.51 -5.42
CA PRO A 451 -6.28 -13.01 -5.37
C PRO A 451 -6.54 -13.82 -4.09
N ALA A 452 -7.79 -13.79 -3.64
CA ALA A 452 -8.23 -14.65 -2.55
C ALA A 452 -8.13 -16.14 -2.94
N LEU A 453 -8.02 -17.03 -1.94
CA LEU A 453 -7.98 -18.47 -2.20
C LEU A 453 -9.25 -18.96 -2.90
N ASN A 454 -10.41 -18.38 -2.59
CA ASN A 454 -11.62 -18.54 -3.38
C ASN A 454 -12.07 -17.18 -3.92
N ASP A 455 -11.70 -16.93 -5.18
CA ASP A 455 -11.98 -15.67 -5.89
C ASP A 455 -13.23 -15.75 -6.79
N VAL A 456 -13.89 -16.90 -6.83
CA VAL A 456 -15.08 -17.12 -7.69
C VAL A 456 -16.38 -16.90 -6.91
N THR A 457 -16.38 -17.15 -5.59
CA THR A 457 -17.58 -16.93 -4.77
C THR A 457 -17.93 -15.45 -4.71
N GLU A 458 -19.15 -15.12 -5.14
CA GLU A 458 -19.73 -13.78 -5.08
C GLU A 458 -20.10 -13.33 -3.66
N LEU A 459 -20.28 -12.02 -3.50
CA LEU A 459 -20.76 -11.39 -2.27
C LEU A 459 -22.26 -11.58 -2.13
N ASP A 460 -22.78 -11.26 -0.95
CA ASP A 460 -24.22 -11.12 -0.73
C ASP A 460 -24.67 -9.67 -0.95
N ASN A 461 -25.93 -9.49 -1.37
CA ASN A 461 -26.50 -8.19 -1.71
C ASN A 461 -26.28 -7.10 -0.63
N LYS A 462 -26.19 -7.46 0.66
CA LYS A 462 -25.94 -6.49 1.73
C LYS A 462 -24.54 -5.89 1.61
N ARG A 463 -23.53 -6.72 1.40
CA ARG A 463 -22.14 -6.26 1.20
C ARG A 463 -22.02 -5.39 -0.03
N ASP A 464 -22.69 -5.75 -1.12
CA ASP A 464 -22.67 -4.94 -2.34
C ASP A 464 -23.23 -3.53 -2.11
N ILE A 465 -24.37 -3.42 -1.39
CA ILE A 465 -24.95 -2.12 -1.04
C ILE A 465 -23.98 -1.31 -0.16
N ILE A 466 -23.39 -1.94 0.87
CA ILE A 466 -22.46 -1.25 1.77
C ILE A 466 -21.21 -0.79 0.99
N GLY A 467 -20.70 -1.61 0.07
CA GLY A 467 -19.57 -1.26 -0.79
C GLY A 467 -19.88 -0.05 -1.67
N LEU A 468 -21.06 -0.02 -2.30
CA LEU A 468 -21.52 1.14 -3.06
C LEU A 468 -21.65 2.40 -2.20
N LEU A 469 -22.15 2.29 -0.96
CA LEU A 469 -22.25 3.43 -0.03
C LEU A 469 -20.87 3.97 0.36
N VAL A 470 -19.88 3.11 0.57
CA VAL A 470 -18.51 3.53 0.89
C VAL A 470 -17.81 4.14 -0.32
N LEU A 471 -18.05 3.64 -1.53
CA LEU A 471 -17.59 4.29 -2.76
C LEU A 471 -18.30 5.64 -3.00
N ALA A 472 -19.57 5.78 -2.62
CA ALA A 472 -20.25 7.07 -2.63
C ALA A 472 -19.64 8.04 -1.60
N LEU A 473 -19.28 7.54 -0.40
CA LEU A 473 -18.56 8.34 0.60
C LEU A 473 -17.23 8.88 0.06
N LEU A 474 -16.45 8.07 -0.67
CA LEU A 474 -15.24 8.53 -1.36
C LEU A 474 -15.52 9.73 -2.26
N VAL A 475 -16.57 9.63 -3.10
CA VAL A 475 -16.98 10.70 -4.01
C VAL A 475 -17.34 11.98 -3.24
N LEU A 476 -18.02 11.86 -2.10
CA LEU A 476 -18.36 12.99 -1.23
C LEU A 476 -17.12 13.67 -0.60
N ILE A 477 -16.05 12.92 -0.35
CA ILE A 477 -14.81 13.45 0.23
C ILE A 477 -13.91 14.08 -0.85
N ILE A 478 -13.89 13.54 -2.07
CA ILE A 478 -12.98 13.99 -3.14
C ILE A 478 -13.57 15.10 -4.00
N LEU A 479 -14.86 15.04 -4.32
CA LEU A 479 -15.43 15.99 -5.26
C LEU A 479 -15.69 17.35 -4.58
N PRO A 480 -15.32 18.45 -5.25
CA PRO A 480 -15.62 19.79 -4.77
C PRO A 480 -17.12 20.02 -4.70
N ALA A 481 -17.54 20.88 -3.76
CA ALA A 481 -18.94 21.19 -3.57
C ALA A 481 -19.50 21.87 -4.84
N PRO A 482 -20.53 21.31 -5.50
CA PRO A 482 -21.15 21.95 -6.65
C PRO A 482 -21.88 23.21 -6.23
N ARG A 483 -22.00 24.19 -7.15
CA ARG A 483 -22.60 25.51 -6.88
C ARG A 483 -23.98 25.46 -6.21
N PHE A 484 -24.79 24.46 -6.54
CA PHE A 484 -26.10 24.29 -5.91
C PHE A 484 -25.99 23.98 -4.41
N ILE A 485 -25.02 23.15 -4.00
CA ILE A 485 -24.79 22.81 -2.59
C ILE A 485 -24.19 24.01 -1.85
N THR A 486 -23.21 24.70 -2.44
CA THR A 486 -22.60 25.88 -1.83
C THR A 486 -23.63 26.99 -1.63
N ASN A 487 -24.48 27.25 -2.62
CA ASN A 487 -25.61 28.18 -2.50
C ASN A 487 -26.62 27.77 -1.42
N LEU A 488 -26.97 26.47 -1.33
CA LEU A 488 -27.88 25.97 -0.30
C LEU A 488 -27.30 26.15 1.11
N LEU A 489 -25.98 25.95 1.26
CA LEU A 489 -25.26 26.11 2.52
C LEU A 489 -24.89 27.58 2.82
N GLN A 490 -25.06 28.50 1.86
CA GLN A 490 -24.61 29.89 1.94
C GLN A 490 -23.10 30.02 2.21
N ILE A 491 -22.31 29.21 1.52
CA ILE A 491 -20.83 29.21 1.54
C ILE A 491 -20.31 29.25 0.10
#